data_AF-A0A533HYK7-F1
#
_entry.id   AF-A0A533HYK7-F1
#
_cell.length_a   1.000
_cell.length_b   1.000
_cell.length_c   1.000
_cell.angle_alpha   90.00
_cell.angle_beta   90.00
_cell.angle_gamma   90.00
#
_symmetry.space_group_name_H-M   'P 1'
#
loop_
_entity.id
_entity.type
_entity.pdbx_description
1 polymer ?
#
loop_
_entity_poly.entity_id
_entity_poly.type
_entity_poly.pdbx_seq_one_letter_code
_entity_poly.pdbx_strand_id
1 'polypeptide(L)'
;MNWGKMKTLFIYLFVALNAVLLTFYIYTVQKNKTEIVQEKEIIERSMKNDNITVEENATKRDNLGYVNVTISDLKDIRKEDSGLKYEVENVDKTSTLKVSSENAITNVNKGSYRAELDSFLLEKMKLSANYIFSSYNSSKNEVIFEQQIDSFRVFSNKNARIVFSVESNGDIKNFTLTSVSNIRKDKNEALVPSSQAINRLYHEDLIPKNCRVRTTLGYYTYISQTENQVLIPTWNVEISDKDGQISNYYVDAINLNVLNRKGHNS
;
A
#
# COMPACT_ATOMS: atom_id res chain seq x y z
N MET A 1 -21.22 -42.28 -45.92
CA MET A 1 -20.28 -41.30 -45.33
C MET A 1 -19.61 -41.92 -44.10
N ASN A 2 -18.28 -42.08 -44.10
CA ASN A 2 -17.55 -42.82 -43.06
C ASN A 2 -17.38 -41.99 -41.78
N TRP A 3 -18.44 -41.89 -40.99
CA TRP A 3 -18.53 -41.13 -39.73
C TRP A 3 -17.42 -41.47 -38.71
N GLY A 4 -17.00 -42.74 -38.63
CA GLY A 4 -15.90 -43.16 -37.76
C GLY A 4 -14.52 -42.62 -38.19
N LYS A 5 -14.27 -42.49 -39.51
CA LYS A 5 -13.02 -41.92 -40.04
C LYS A 5 -12.94 -40.41 -39.76
N MET A 6 -14.07 -39.71 -39.84
CA MET A 6 -14.15 -38.27 -39.55
C MET A 6 -13.91 -37.97 -38.07
N LYS A 7 -14.49 -38.75 -37.14
CA LYS A 7 -14.22 -38.61 -35.69
C LYS A 7 -12.76 -38.83 -35.34
N THR A 8 -12.15 -39.85 -35.95
CA THR A 8 -10.74 -40.19 -35.72
C THR A 8 -9.81 -39.08 -36.22
N LEU A 9 -10.12 -38.49 -37.39
CA LEU A 9 -9.40 -37.33 -37.92
C LEU A 9 -9.48 -36.12 -36.98
N PHE A 10 -10.66 -35.83 -36.42
CA PHE A 10 -10.85 -34.74 -35.46
C PHE A 10 -10.04 -34.94 -34.18
N ILE A 11 -9.94 -36.17 -33.68
CA ILE A 11 -9.10 -36.48 -32.51
C ILE A 11 -7.62 -36.21 -32.81
N TYR A 12 -7.12 -36.66 -33.96
CA TYR A 12 -5.72 -36.40 -34.35
C TYR A 12 -5.45 -34.90 -34.55
N LEU A 13 -6.38 -34.16 -35.17
CA LEU A 13 -6.26 -32.72 -35.34
C LEU A 13 -6.23 -31.99 -33.98
N PHE A 14 -7.10 -32.39 -33.05
CA PHE A 14 -7.14 -31.82 -31.71
C PHE A 14 -5.83 -32.07 -30.96
N VAL A 15 -5.28 -33.28 -31.03
CA VAL A 15 -3.99 -33.61 -30.40
C VAL A 15 -2.85 -32.82 -31.04
N ALA A 16 -2.80 -32.71 -32.37
CA ALA A 16 -1.78 -31.93 -33.07
C ALA A 16 -1.85 -30.44 -32.69
N LEU A 17 -3.05 -29.86 -32.62
CA LEU A 17 -3.26 -28.48 -32.20
C LEU A 17 -2.80 -28.25 -30.76
N ASN A 18 -3.16 -29.15 -29.83
CA ASN A 18 -2.75 -29.05 -28.44
C ASN A 18 -1.23 -29.22 -28.27
N ALA A 19 -0.59 -30.07 -29.07
CA ALA A 19 0.86 -30.21 -29.08
C ALA A 19 1.55 -28.90 -29.51
N VAL A 20 1.08 -28.26 -30.59
CA VAL A 20 1.59 -26.96 -31.04
C VAL A 20 1.39 -25.88 -29.97
N LEU A 21 0.19 -25.82 -29.37
CA LEU A 21 -0.11 -24.88 -28.28
C LEU A 21 0.81 -25.09 -27.07
N LEU A 22 1.06 -26.35 -26.68
CA LEU A 22 1.96 -26.67 -25.58
C LEU A 22 3.40 -26.27 -25.90
N THR A 23 3.89 -26.51 -27.12
CA THR A 23 5.22 -26.08 -27.55
C THR A 23 5.35 -24.55 -27.51
N PHE A 24 4.36 -23.82 -28.05
CA PHE A 24 4.32 -22.36 -27.99
C PHE A 24 4.28 -21.84 -26.55
N TYR A 25 3.51 -22.49 -25.68
CA TYR A 25 3.43 -22.15 -24.26
C TYR A 25 4.80 -22.33 -23.57
N ILE A 26 5.45 -23.49 -23.74
CA ILE A 26 6.77 -23.77 -23.15
C ILE A 26 7.81 -22.78 -23.68
N TYR A 27 7.85 -22.54 -24.99
CA TYR A 27 8.78 -21.60 -25.61
C TYR A 27 8.58 -20.18 -25.06
N THR A 28 7.34 -19.70 -24.99
CA THR A 28 7.00 -18.38 -24.46
C THR A 28 7.39 -18.25 -22.99
N VAL A 29 7.08 -19.25 -22.16
CA VAL A 29 7.45 -19.25 -20.73
C VAL A 29 8.96 -19.25 -20.54
N GLN A 30 9.72 -20.04 -21.31
CA GLN A 30 11.17 -20.07 -21.22
C GLN A 30 11.81 -18.76 -21.69
N LYS A 31 11.39 -18.24 -22.85
CA LYS A 31 11.89 -16.98 -23.40
C LYS A 31 11.65 -15.83 -22.42
N ASN A 32 10.43 -15.70 -21.90
CA ASN A 32 10.09 -14.65 -20.93
C ASN A 32 10.96 -14.76 -19.66
N LYS A 33 11.20 -15.98 -19.14
CA LYS A 33 12.09 -16.17 -17.98
C LYS A 33 13.53 -15.71 -18.27
N THR A 34 14.08 -16.04 -19.44
CA THR A 34 15.44 -15.65 -19.81
C THR A 34 15.56 -14.14 -20.02
N GLU A 35 14.61 -13.51 -20.71
CA GLU A 35 14.56 -12.05 -20.91
C GLU A 35 14.45 -11.31 -19.58
N ILE A 36 13.58 -11.77 -18.66
CA ILE A 36 13.43 -11.18 -17.32
C ILE A 36 14.73 -11.25 -16.52
N VAL A 37 15.51 -12.34 -16.62
CA VAL A 37 16.79 -12.48 -15.92
C VAL A 37 17.86 -11.54 -16.49
N GLN A 38 17.97 -11.45 -17.81
CA GLN A 38 18.94 -10.55 -18.45
C GLN A 38 18.62 -9.09 -18.19
N GLU A 39 17.35 -8.71 -18.30
CA GLU A 39 16.89 -7.35 -18.01
C GLU A 39 17.14 -6.98 -16.55
N LYS A 40 16.88 -7.90 -15.61
CA LYS A 40 17.18 -7.69 -14.19
C LYS A 40 18.66 -7.40 -13.95
N GLU A 41 19.58 -8.19 -14.51
CA GLU A 41 21.02 -7.96 -14.32
C GLU A 41 21.48 -6.62 -14.91
N ILE A 42 20.94 -6.23 -16.07
CA ILE A 42 21.27 -4.96 -16.70
C ILE A 42 20.77 -3.80 -15.82
N ILE A 43 19.52 -3.86 -15.36
CA ILE A 43 18.92 -2.83 -14.50
C ILE A 43 19.68 -2.72 -13.18
N GLU A 44 20.05 -3.84 -12.54
CA GLU A 44 20.83 -3.82 -11.29
C GLU A 44 22.21 -3.17 -11.47
N ARG A 45 22.89 -3.42 -12.61
CA ARG A 45 24.16 -2.75 -12.92
C ARG A 45 23.96 -1.26 -13.18
N SER A 46 22.93 -0.89 -13.91
CA SER A 46 22.62 0.52 -14.19
C SER A 46 22.26 1.29 -12.91
N MET A 47 21.44 0.72 -12.03
CA MET A 47 21.13 1.30 -10.72
C MET A 47 22.38 1.50 -9.86
N LYS A 48 23.32 0.55 -9.88
CA LYS A 48 24.62 0.69 -9.20
C LYS A 48 25.45 1.84 -9.78
N ASN A 49 25.51 1.96 -11.11
CA ASN A 49 26.21 3.07 -11.78
C ASN A 49 25.59 4.43 -11.46
N ASP A 50 24.27 4.47 -11.22
CA ASP A 50 23.53 5.66 -10.82
C ASP A 50 23.58 5.95 -9.30
N ASN A 51 24.41 5.20 -8.55
CA ASN A 51 24.54 5.29 -7.10
C ASN A 51 23.19 5.12 -6.35
N ILE A 52 22.32 4.24 -6.84
CA ILE A 52 21.05 3.91 -6.20
C ILE A 52 21.30 2.77 -5.20
N THR A 53 21.04 3.04 -3.93
CA THR A 53 21.15 2.04 -2.85
C THR A 53 19.79 1.43 -2.56
N VAL A 54 19.61 0.15 -2.86
CA VAL A 54 18.38 -0.59 -2.53
C VAL A 54 18.54 -1.25 -1.16
N GLU A 55 17.65 -0.93 -0.23
CA GLU A 55 17.57 -1.62 1.05
C GLU A 55 16.90 -2.99 0.88
N GLU A 56 17.50 -4.02 1.46
CA GLU A 56 16.84 -5.31 1.58
C GLU A 56 15.66 -5.21 2.54
N ASN A 57 14.46 -5.56 2.06
CA ASN A 57 13.29 -5.65 2.92
C ASN A 57 13.04 -7.11 3.34
N ALA A 58 12.72 -7.31 4.63
CA ALA A 58 12.46 -8.62 5.22
C ALA A 58 11.06 -9.20 4.93
N THR A 59 10.20 -8.50 4.18
CA THR A 59 8.82 -8.96 3.96
C THR A 59 8.77 -10.14 2.98
N LYS A 60 8.66 -11.36 3.52
CA LYS A 60 8.62 -12.64 2.77
C LYS A 60 7.20 -13.12 2.43
N ARG A 61 6.25 -12.20 2.28
CA ARG A 61 4.88 -12.59 1.93
C ARG A 61 4.76 -12.70 0.43
N ASP A 62 4.58 -13.93 -0.03
CA ASP A 62 4.58 -14.25 -1.46
C ASP A 62 3.16 -14.28 -2.06
N ASN A 63 2.12 -14.14 -1.21
CA ASN A 63 0.73 -14.07 -1.65
C ASN A 63 -0.14 -13.18 -0.76
N LEU A 64 -1.01 -12.40 -1.41
CA LEU A 64 -2.09 -11.60 -0.82
C LEU A 64 -3.24 -11.48 -1.83
N GLY A 65 -4.44 -11.21 -1.34
CA GLY A 65 -5.62 -10.98 -2.16
C GLY A 65 -6.11 -9.55 -2.08
N TYR A 66 -7.08 -9.21 -2.93
CA TYR A 66 -7.80 -7.95 -2.88
C TYR A 66 -8.61 -7.89 -1.59
N VAL A 67 -8.83 -6.69 -1.06
CA VAL A 67 -9.59 -6.48 0.17
C VAL A 67 -10.68 -5.44 -0.06
N ASN A 68 -11.92 -5.86 0.12
CA ASN A 68 -13.08 -4.99 0.15
C ASN A 68 -13.28 -4.48 1.58
N VAL A 69 -13.43 -3.17 1.73
CA VAL A 69 -13.69 -2.52 3.02
C VAL A 69 -14.81 -1.50 2.88
N THR A 70 -15.46 -1.15 3.97
CA THR A 70 -16.48 -0.10 4.02
C THR A 70 -16.02 1.01 4.96
N ILE A 71 -16.20 2.28 4.59
CA ILE A 71 -15.99 3.40 5.51
C ILE A 71 -16.88 3.20 6.74
N SER A 72 -16.30 3.33 7.93
CA SER A 72 -17.03 3.12 9.19
C SER A 72 -17.88 4.34 9.52
N ASP A 73 -19.09 4.14 10.03
CA ASP A 73 -19.81 5.19 10.75
C ASP A 73 -19.25 5.27 12.18
N LEU A 74 -18.77 6.43 12.59
CA LEU A 74 -18.12 6.65 13.88
C LEU A 74 -19.08 7.23 14.95
N LYS A 75 -20.39 7.32 14.67
CA LYS A 75 -21.38 7.82 15.64
C LYS A 75 -21.41 7.01 16.94
N ASP A 76 -21.30 5.69 16.82
CA ASP A 76 -21.43 4.76 17.95
C ASP A 76 -20.08 4.39 18.58
N ILE A 77 -19.00 5.13 18.26
CA ILE A 77 -17.71 4.88 18.88
C ILE A 77 -17.81 5.11 20.40
N ARG A 78 -17.26 4.18 21.18
CA ARG A 78 -17.26 4.27 22.64
C ARG A 78 -16.41 5.46 23.10
N LYS A 79 -17.03 6.33 23.89
CA LYS A 79 -16.43 7.54 24.48
C LYS A 79 -16.25 7.30 25.97
N GLU A 80 -15.21 6.56 26.33
CA GLU A 80 -15.00 6.08 27.71
C GLU A 80 -14.14 7.03 28.56
N ASP A 81 -13.43 8.00 27.95
CA ASP A 81 -12.57 8.95 28.68
C ASP A 81 -13.26 10.30 28.91
N SER A 82 -13.45 10.67 30.18
CA SER A 82 -14.06 11.94 30.59
C SER A 82 -13.19 13.17 30.33
N GLY A 83 -11.88 13.00 30.09
CA GLY A 83 -10.94 14.08 29.76
C GLY A 83 -10.87 14.43 28.27
N LEU A 84 -11.59 13.69 27.41
CA LEU A 84 -11.60 13.91 25.96
C LEU A 84 -12.96 14.42 25.49
N LYS A 85 -12.94 15.38 24.57
CA LYS A 85 -14.12 15.90 23.88
C LYS A 85 -14.19 15.28 22.49
N TYR A 86 -15.36 14.75 22.15
CA TYR A 86 -15.59 13.98 20.93
C TYR A 86 -16.70 14.61 20.09
N GLU A 87 -16.39 14.92 18.84
CA GLU A 87 -17.34 15.42 17.85
C GLU A 87 -17.30 14.53 16.61
N VAL A 88 -18.46 14.12 16.10
CA VAL A 88 -18.55 13.31 14.89
C VAL A 88 -19.11 14.17 13.78
N GLU A 89 -18.38 14.24 12.67
CA GLU A 89 -18.77 14.95 11.47
C GLU A 89 -18.94 13.96 10.31
N ASN A 90 -20.05 14.05 9.59
CA ASN A 90 -20.31 13.21 8.41
C ASN A 90 -20.44 14.10 7.17
N VAL A 91 -19.51 14.00 6.23
CA VAL A 91 -19.49 14.76 4.97
C VAL A 91 -19.23 13.81 3.81
N ASP A 92 -20.06 13.87 2.76
CA ASP A 92 -19.90 13.11 1.51
C ASP A 92 -19.51 11.64 1.74
N LYS A 93 -20.28 10.95 2.60
CA LYS A 93 -20.13 9.54 2.96
C LYS A 93 -18.89 9.18 3.80
N THR A 94 -18.16 10.18 4.26
CA THR A 94 -17.04 10.02 5.18
C THR A 94 -17.48 10.37 6.59
N SER A 95 -17.24 9.46 7.54
CA SER A 95 -17.40 9.73 8.97
C SER A 95 -16.05 10.07 9.58
N THR A 96 -15.94 11.25 10.19
CA THR A 96 -14.73 11.72 10.86
C THR A 96 -15.03 11.98 12.32
N LEU A 97 -14.26 11.35 13.20
CA LEU A 97 -14.28 11.65 14.62
C LEU A 97 -13.19 12.68 14.92
N LYS A 98 -13.57 13.85 15.39
CA LYS A 98 -12.68 14.85 15.96
C LYS A 98 -12.57 14.62 17.45
N VAL A 99 -11.35 14.54 17.95
CA VAL A 99 -11.06 14.38 19.38
C VAL A 99 -10.14 15.49 19.82
N SER A 100 -10.50 16.13 20.94
CA SER A 100 -9.70 17.18 21.58
C SER A 100 -9.50 16.87 23.06
N SER A 101 -8.31 17.20 23.56
CA SER A 101 -7.93 17.06 24.97
C SER A 101 -7.65 18.44 25.57
N GLU A 102 -8.04 18.66 26.82
CA GLU A 102 -7.75 19.92 27.52
C GLU A 102 -6.25 20.08 27.81
N ASN A 103 -5.56 18.95 28.06
CA ASN A 103 -4.12 18.89 28.26
C ASN A 103 -3.41 18.33 27.02
N ALA A 104 -2.15 18.72 26.81
CA ALA A 104 -1.32 18.14 25.76
C ALA A 104 -1.16 16.63 25.97
N ILE A 105 -1.43 15.85 24.93
CA ILE A 105 -1.21 14.41 24.89
C ILE A 105 0.30 14.15 24.92
N THR A 106 1.04 14.88 24.07
CA THR A 106 2.50 14.89 24.02
C THR A 106 2.99 16.14 23.30
N ASN A 107 4.31 16.26 23.11
CA ASN A 107 4.94 17.30 22.29
C ASN A 107 5.88 16.64 21.26
N VAL A 108 5.76 17.03 19.99
CA VAL A 108 6.49 16.42 18.87
C VAL A 108 8.01 16.58 18.98
N ASN A 109 8.49 17.57 19.76
CA ASN A 109 9.92 17.81 19.97
C ASN A 109 10.54 16.81 20.97
N LYS A 110 9.72 16.02 21.69
CA LYS A 110 10.23 14.94 22.55
C LYS A 110 10.63 13.75 21.68
N GLY A 111 11.81 13.17 21.92
CA GLY A 111 12.22 11.94 21.21
C GLY A 111 11.25 10.75 21.39
N SER A 112 10.45 10.75 22.46
CA SER A 112 9.48 9.70 22.82
C SER A 112 8.06 9.93 22.28
N TYR A 113 7.78 11.03 21.56
CA TYR A 113 6.40 11.42 21.24
C TYR A 113 5.59 10.32 20.53
N ARG A 114 6.23 9.52 19.66
CA ARG A 114 5.56 8.42 18.94
C ARG A 114 5.06 7.35 19.90
N ALA A 115 5.91 6.93 20.84
CA ALA A 115 5.54 5.94 21.86
C ALA A 115 4.45 6.49 22.80
N GLU A 116 4.51 7.78 23.16
CA GLU A 116 3.46 8.43 23.95
C GLU A 116 2.12 8.46 23.22
N LEU A 117 2.11 8.72 21.90
CA LEU A 117 0.89 8.63 21.08
C LEU A 117 0.36 7.20 20.96
N ASP A 118 1.24 6.21 20.78
CA ASP A 118 0.86 4.79 20.75
C ASP A 118 0.20 4.36 22.06
N SER A 119 0.81 4.72 23.21
CA SER A 119 0.25 4.47 24.55
C SER A 119 -1.09 5.17 24.72
N PHE A 120 -1.22 6.42 24.30
CA PHE A 120 -2.49 7.15 24.36
C PHE A 120 -3.59 6.46 23.55
N LEU A 121 -3.30 6.07 22.30
CA LEU A 121 -4.25 5.35 21.43
C LEU A 121 -4.62 3.98 22.00
N LEU A 122 -3.69 3.28 22.65
CA LEU A 122 -3.95 2.00 23.31
C LEU A 122 -4.86 2.17 24.52
N GLU A 123 -4.51 3.09 25.42
CA GLU A 123 -5.14 3.19 26.73
C GLU A 123 -6.49 3.88 26.67
N LYS A 124 -6.58 5.01 25.96
CA LYS A 124 -7.75 5.90 25.94
C LYS A 124 -8.74 5.58 24.83
N MET A 125 -8.25 5.08 23.70
CA MET A 125 -9.10 4.82 22.52
C MET A 125 -9.27 3.34 22.21
N LYS A 126 -8.44 2.45 22.76
CA LYS A 126 -8.37 1.01 22.42
C LYS A 126 -8.11 0.76 20.92
N LEU A 127 -7.30 1.62 20.28
CA LEU A 127 -7.08 1.61 18.82
C LEU A 127 -5.67 1.20 18.37
N SER A 128 -4.65 1.24 19.24
CA SER A 128 -3.24 1.20 18.79
C SER A 128 -2.87 -0.04 17.97
N ALA A 129 -3.44 -1.22 18.25
CA ALA A 129 -3.15 -2.42 17.47
C ALA A 129 -3.62 -2.35 16.00
N ASN A 130 -4.52 -1.42 15.68
CA ASN A 130 -5.09 -1.24 14.35
C ASN A 130 -4.44 -0.09 13.57
N TYR A 131 -3.59 0.74 14.18
CA TYR A 131 -3.02 1.93 13.56
C TYR A 131 -1.52 2.00 13.81
N ILE A 132 -0.73 2.27 12.78
CA ILE A 132 0.73 2.39 12.88
C ILE A 132 1.20 3.78 12.47
N PHE A 133 2.25 4.27 13.13
CA PHE A 133 2.91 5.49 12.71
C PHE A 133 3.32 5.41 11.23
N SER A 134 2.90 6.42 10.46
CA SER A 134 3.23 6.55 9.05
C SER A 134 4.28 7.64 8.82
N SER A 135 3.97 8.88 9.20
CA SER A 135 4.87 10.01 8.95
C SER A 135 4.59 11.20 9.88
N TYR A 136 5.53 12.14 9.91
CA TYR A 136 5.32 13.49 10.42
C TYR A 136 5.53 14.48 9.28
N ASN A 137 4.49 15.23 8.94
CA ASN A 137 4.54 16.28 7.93
C ASN A 137 4.76 17.62 8.62
N SER A 138 6.00 18.11 8.60
CA SER A 138 6.36 19.40 9.20
C SER A 138 5.70 20.59 8.50
N SER A 139 5.48 20.53 7.19
CA SER A 139 4.83 21.62 6.44
C SER A 139 3.36 21.80 6.83
N LYS A 140 2.67 20.72 7.20
CA LYS A 140 1.27 20.75 7.65
C LYS A 140 1.12 20.73 9.17
N ASN A 141 2.21 20.52 9.90
CA ASN A 141 2.19 20.25 11.34
C ASN A 141 1.26 19.08 11.70
N GLU A 142 1.42 17.95 11.01
CA GLU A 142 0.56 16.77 11.16
C GLU A 142 1.36 15.51 11.43
N VAL A 143 1.03 14.78 12.49
CA VAL A 143 1.52 13.41 12.71
C VAL A 143 0.45 12.42 12.24
N ILE A 144 0.81 11.50 11.35
CA ILE A 144 -0.11 10.61 10.66
C ILE A 144 0.13 9.17 11.10
N PHE A 145 -0.95 8.51 11.51
CA PHE A 145 -1.01 7.07 11.70
C PHE A 145 -1.99 6.48 10.69
N GLU A 146 -1.65 5.34 10.11
CA GLU A 146 -2.48 4.67 9.09
C GLU A 146 -2.98 3.33 9.62
N GLN A 147 -4.22 3.01 9.27
CA GLN A 147 -4.84 1.76 9.68
C GLN A 147 -4.09 0.56 9.07
N GLN A 148 -4.08 -0.56 9.77
CA GLN A 148 -3.53 -1.83 9.30
C GLN A 148 -4.62 -2.89 9.15
N ILE A 149 -4.45 -3.76 8.16
CA ILE A 149 -5.27 -4.97 7.93
C ILE A 149 -4.30 -6.15 7.87
N ASP A 150 -4.44 -7.12 8.77
CA ASP A 150 -3.49 -8.24 8.91
C ASP A 150 -2.02 -7.80 9.04
N SER A 151 -1.76 -6.73 9.80
CA SER A 151 -0.42 -6.10 9.93
C SER A 151 0.11 -5.41 8.67
N PHE A 152 -0.67 -5.34 7.59
CA PHE A 152 -0.35 -4.57 6.40
C PHE A 152 -0.97 -3.20 6.46
N ARG A 153 -0.14 -2.16 6.31
CA ARG A 153 -0.59 -0.77 6.33
C ARG A 153 -1.48 -0.46 5.12
N VAL A 154 -2.55 0.28 5.34
CA VAL A 154 -3.38 0.87 4.28
C VAL A 154 -2.81 2.23 3.94
N PHE A 155 -2.00 2.28 2.88
CA PHE A 155 -1.26 3.47 2.47
C PHE A 155 -2.17 4.57 1.94
N SER A 156 -1.92 5.81 2.38
CA SER A 156 -2.48 7.05 1.85
C SER A 156 -4.01 7.06 1.73
N ASN A 157 -4.72 6.29 2.55
CA ASN A 157 -6.18 6.25 2.55
C ASN A 157 -6.72 7.29 3.54
N LYS A 158 -7.40 8.32 2.99
CA LYS A 158 -7.99 9.40 3.79
C LYS A 158 -9.08 8.92 4.76
N ASN A 159 -9.65 7.74 4.53
CA ASN A 159 -10.74 7.16 5.32
C ASN A 159 -10.25 6.08 6.31
N ALA A 160 -8.94 5.85 6.42
CA ALA A 160 -8.35 4.80 7.26
C ALA A 160 -7.09 5.30 7.97
N ARG A 161 -7.21 6.44 8.67
CA ARG A 161 -6.07 7.11 9.32
C ARG A 161 -6.46 7.94 10.54
N ILE A 162 -5.46 8.17 11.38
CA ILE A 162 -5.48 9.16 12.45
C ILE A 162 -4.51 10.29 12.07
N VAL A 163 -4.98 11.53 12.15
CA VAL A 163 -4.17 12.72 11.88
C VAL A 163 -4.17 13.59 13.13
N PHE A 164 -3.05 13.61 13.83
CA PHE A 164 -2.81 14.49 14.97
C PHE A 164 -2.34 15.85 14.49
N SER A 165 -2.98 16.91 14.97
CA SER A 165 -2.55 18.29 14.72
C SER A 165 -1.51 18.71 15.75
N VAL A 166 -0.40 19.24 15.27
CA VAL A 166 0.69 19.78 16.07
C VAL A 166 0.53 21.30 16.15
N GLU A 167 0.44 21.84 17.35
CA GLU A 167 0.40 23.29 17.60
C GLU A 167 1.76 23.94 17.35
N SER A 168 1.79 25.27 17.29
CA SER A 168 3.03 26.03 17.01
C SER A 168 4.14 25.82 18.05
N ASN A 169 3.78 25.48 19.29
CA ASN A 169 4.71 25.14 20.37
C ASN A 169 5.14 23.64 20.35
N GLY A 170 4.66 22.86 19.37
CA GLY A 170 4.91 21.44 19.23
C GLY A 170 3.93 20.53 19.99
N ASP A 171 2.98 21.08 20.75
CA ASP A 171 2.03 20.27 21.51
C ASP A 171 1.01 19.60 20.59
N ILE A 172 0.61 18.39 20.97
CA ILE A 172 -0.45 17.64 20.31
C ILE A 172 -1.63 17.54 21.27
N LYS A 173 -2.74 18.19 20.93
CA LYS A 173 -3.98 18.19 21.71
C LYS A 173 -5.18 17.61 20.98
N ASN A 174 -5.14 17.65 19.65
CA ASN A 174 -6.27 17.35 18.79
C ASN A 174 -5.89 16.35 17.73
N PHE A 175 -6.83 15.49 17.37
CA PHE A 175 -6.69 14.62 16.21
C PHE A 175 -8.03 14.34 15.55
N THR A 176 -7.94 13.94 14.29
CA THR A 176 -9.06 13.38 13.55
C THR A 176 -8.83 11.89 13.33
N LEU A 177 -9.89 11.10 13.43
CA LEU A 177 -9.90 9.66 13.18
C LEU A 177 -10.90 9.37 12.07
N THR A 178 -10.44 8.57 11.12
CA THR A 178 -11.26 7.91 10.10
C THR A 178 -10.90 6.43 10.10
N SER A 179 -11.88 5.56 9.87
CA SER A 179 -11.68 4.12 9.91
C SER A 179 -12.44 3.42 8.81
N VAL A 180 -11.88 2.33 8.30
CA VAL A 180 -12.61 1.35 7.50
C VAL A 180 -12.89 0.09 8.31
N SER A 181 -13.98 -0.60 7.98
CA SER A 181 -14.46 -1.82 8.61
C SER A 181 -15.04 -2.78 7.54
N ASN A 182 -15.79 -3.81 7.94
CA ASN A 182 -16.38 -4.81 7.03
C ASN A 182 -15.37 -5.44 6.06
N ILE A 183 -14.20 -5.81 6.59
CA ILE A 183 -13.08 -6.35 5.82
C ILE A 183 -13.45 -7.71 5.21
N ARG A 184 -13.53 -7.77 3.88
CA ARG A 184 -13.74 -9.01 3.11
C ARG A 184 -12.56 -9.22 2.18
N LYS A 185 -11.94 -10.39 2.26
CA LYS A 185 -10.74 -10.73 1.49
C LYS A 185 -11.10 -11.65 0.35
N ASP A 186 -10.58 -11.34 -0.82
CA ASP A 186 -10.66 -12.21 -1.98
C ASP A 186 -9.57 -13.28 -1.91
N LYS A 187 -9.55 -14.15 -2.92
CA LYS A 187 -8.55 -15.22 -3.00
C LYS A 187 -7.14 -14.61 -3.10
N ASN A 188 -6.19 -15.24 -2.41
CA ASN A 188 -4.79 -14.86 -2.52
C ASN A 188 -4.26 -15.11 -3.93
N GLU A 189 -3.50 -14.13 -4.42
CA GLU A 189 -2.75 -14.19 -5.67
C GLU A 189 -1.24 -14.14 -5.38
N ALA A 190 -0.45 -14.69 -6.30
CA ALA A 190 0.99 -14.65 -6.19
C ALA A 190 1.47 -13.20 -6.37
N LEU A 191 2.31 -12.73 -5.47
CA LEU A 191 2.87 -11.40 -5.55
C LEU A 191 4.13 -11.40 -6.39
N VAL A 192 4.27 -10.35 -7.18
CA VAL A 192 5.51 -10.04 -7.86
C VAL A 192 6.54 -9.57 -6.81
N PRO A 193 7.81 -10.01 -6.87
CA PRO A 193 8.85 -9.55 -5.96
C PRO A 193 9.06 -8.04 -6.00
N SER A 194 9.38 -7.43 -4.85
CA SER A 194 9.66 -5.99 -4.76
C SER A 194 10.74 -5.50 -5.72
N SER A 195 11.73 -6.34 -6.03
CA SER A 195 12.77 -6.04 -7.04
C SER A 195 12.20 -5.71 -8.42
N GLN A 196 11.11 -6.37 -8.86
CA GLN A 196 10.50 -6.03 -10.14
C GLN A 196 9.74 -4.71 -10.08
N ALA A 197 9.13 -4.37 -8.93
CA ALA A 197 8.52 -3.06 -8.74
C ALA A 197 9.57 -1.93 -8.80
N ILE A 198 10.74 -2.14 -8.19
CA ILE A 198 11.88 -1.22 -8.30
C ILE A 198 12.35 -1.11 -9.76
N ASN A 199 12.57 -2.25 -10.43
CA ASN A 199 13.00 -2.28 -11.82
C ASN A 199 12.02 -1.53 -12.73
N ARG A 200 10.71 -1.70 -12.50
CA ARG A 200 9.66 -1.01 -13.24
C ARG A 200 9.77 0.50 -13.08
N LEU A 201 9.92 0.99 -11.85
CA LEU A 201 10.06 2.42 -11.59
C LEU A 201 11.36 2.99 -12.14
N TYR A 202 12.47 2.24 -12.04
CA TYR A 202 13.75 2.65 -12.62
C TYR A 202 13.68 2.73 -14.15
N HIS A 203 13.07 1.74 -14.80
CA HIS A 203 12.88 1.73 -16.25
C HIS A 203 11.96 2.87 -16.75
N GLU A 204 11.05 3.35 -15.90
CA GLU A 204 10.19 4.51 -16.18
C GLU A 204 10.85 5.87 -15.81
N ASP A 205 12.14 5.90 -15.48
CA ASP A 205 12.86 7.10 -15.03
C ASP A 205 12.25 7.77 -13.79
N LEU A 206 11.52 7.02 -12.96
CA LEU A 206 10.86 7.52 -11.74
C LEU A 206 11.78 7.45 -10.51
N ILE A 207 12.89 6.72 -10.59
CA ILE A 207 13.90 6.67 -9.53
C ILE A 207 15.08 7.58 -9.91
N PRO A 208 15.30 8.70 -9.19
CA PRO A 208 16.42 9.59 -9.44
C PRO A 208 17.75 8.92 -9.09
N LYS A 209 18.85 9.43 -9.66
CA LYS A 209 20.21 9.01 -9.30
C LYS A 209 20.58 9.47 -7.89
N ASN A 210 21.55 8.79 -7.28
CA ASN A 210 22.10 9.10 -5.95
C ASN A 210 21.01 9.11 -4.86
N CYS A 211 20.17 8.09 -4.84
CA CYS A 211 19.08 7.95 -3.88
C CYS A 211 19.15 6.62 -3.13
N ARG A 212 18.37 6.51 -2.06
CA ARG A 212 18.14 5.29 -1.32
C ARG A 212 16.69 4.85 -1.49
N VAL A 213 16.49 3.57 -1.80
CA VAL A 213 15.18 2.99 -2.10
C VAL A 213 14.85 1.94 -1.06
N ARG A 214 13.67 2.06 -0.45
CA ARG A 214 13.12 1.10 0.52
C ARG A 214 11.73 0.68 0.07
N THR A 215 11.45 -0.62 0.07
CA THR A 215 10.15 -1.15 -0.36
C THR A 215 9.40 -1.79 0.79
N THR A 216 8.15 -1.41 1.03
CA THR A 216 7.30 -2.03 2.08
C THR A 216 6.00 -2.55 1.46
N LEU A 217 5.60 -3.77 1.81
CA LEU A 217 4.33 -4.34 1.36
C LEU A 217 3.17 -3.80 2.20
N GLY A 218 2.06 -3.46 1.55
CA GLY A 218 0.82 -3.06 2.20
C GLY A 218 -0.35 -3.06 1.23
N TYR A 219 -1.36 -2.24 1.54
CA TYR A 219 -2.54 -2.07 0.71
C TYR A 219 -2.65 -0.63 0.24
N TYR A 220 -3.04 -0.42 -1.02
CA TYR A 220 -3.39 0.90 -1.55
C TYR A 220 -4.82 0.90 -2.06
N THR A 221 -5.48 2.05 -2.01
CA THR A 221 -6.88 2.16 -2.43
C THR A 221 -6.97 2.26 -3.95
N TYR A 222 -7.55 1.26 -4.59
CA TYR A 222 -7.74 1.22 -6.04
C TYR A 222 -9.07 1.87 -6.46
N ILE A 223 -10.13 1.67 -5.68
CA ILE A 223 -11.45 2.30 -5.90
C ILE A 223 -11.87 3.04 -4.64
N SER A 224 -12.15 4.34 -4.74
CA SER A 224 -12.40 5.22 -3.59
C SER A 224 -13.61 6.15 -3.73
N GLN A 225 -14.35 6.11 -4.84
CA GLN A 225 -15.48 7.03 -5.08
C GLN A 225 -16.77 6.63 -4.34
N THR A 226 -16.78 5.49 -3.63
CA THR A 226 -17.94 5.01 -2.88
C THR A 226 -17.58 4.69 -1.42
N GLU A 227 -18.58 4.44 -0.59
CA GLU A 227 -18.40 3.96 0.79
C GLU A 227 -17.66 2.62 0.83
N ASN A 228 -17.85 1.80 -0.20
CA ASN A 228 -17.10 0.57 -0.38
C ASN A 228 -15.83 0.88 -1.16
N GLN A 229 -14.69 0.47 -0.60
CA GLN A 229 -13.39 0.64 -1.19
C GLN A 229 -12.78 -0.71 -1.52
N VAL A 230 -12.08 -0.77 -2.65
CA VAL A 230 -11.26 -1.92 -3.02
C VAL A 230 -9.82 -1.55 -2.77
N LEU A 231 -9.17 -2.32 -1.91
CA LEU A 231 -7.75 -2.22 -1.60
C LEU A 231 -7.00 -3.35 -2.29
N ILE A 232 -5.85 -3.03 -2.87
CA ILE A 232 -5.03 -4.00 -3.60
C ILE A 232 -3.65 -4.15 -2.96
N PRO A 233 -3.07 -5.37 -2.93
CA PRO A 233 -1.69 -5.58 -2.50
C PRO A 233 -0.74 -4.66 -3.28
N THR A 234 0.09 -3.92 -2.56
CA THR A 234 0.89 -2.84 -3.14
C THR A 234 2.27 -2.77 -2.50
N TRP A 235 3.30 -2.64 -3.32
CA TRP A 235 4.64 -2.23 -2.89
C TRP A 235 4.68 -0.70 -2.78
N ASN A 236 4.84 -0.19 -1.56
CA ASN A 236 5.25 1.20 -1.36
C ASN A 236 6.76 1.30 -1.55
N VAL A 237 7.18 1.94 -2.64
CA VAL A 237 8.59 2.22 -2.94
C VAL A 237 8.89 3.64 -2.45
N GLU A 238 9.55 3.72 -1.31
CA GLU A 238 10.00 4.96 -0.70
C GLU A 238 11.40 5.30 -1.22
N ILE A 239 11.54 6.50 -1.78
CA ILE A 239 12.77 7.00 -2.36
C ILE A 239 13.22 8.21 -1.53
N SER A 240 14.36 8.06 -0.87
CA SER A 240 15.04 9.15 -0.18
C SER A 240 16.16 9.69 -1.06
N ASP A 241 16.06 10.95 -1.49
CA ASP A 241 17.14 11.60 -2.22
C ASP A 241 18.30 12.03 -1.29
N LYS A 242 19.37 12.52 -1.89
CA LYS A 242 20.55 13.05 -1.17
C LYS A 242 20.24 14.25 -0.26
N ASP A 243 19.18 14.99 -0.55
CA ASP A 243 18.77 16.19 0.16
C ASP A 243 17.78 15.87 1.30
N GLY A 244 17.45 14.58 1.47
CA GLY A 244 16.53 14.07 2.48
C GLY A 244 15.05 14.18 2.10
N GLN A 245 14.71 14.55 0.87
CA GLN A 245 13.34 14.52 0.40
C GLN A 245 12.90 13.08 0.17
N ILE A 246 11.70 12.78 0.64
CA ILE A 246 11.10 11.46 0.53
C ILE A 246 9.95 11.52 -0.46
N SER A 247 10.01 10.69 -1.50
CA SER A 247 8.89 10.43 -2.40
C SER A 247 8.43 8.98 -2.28
N ASN A 248 7.14 8.73 -2.51
CA ASN A 248 6.55 7.40 -2.44
C ASN A 248 5.89 7.09 -3.77
N TYR A 249 6.19 5.90 -4.32
CA TYR A 249 5.49 5.32 -5.45
C TYR A 249 4.77 4.06 -5.00
N TYR A 250 3.50 3.95 -5.38
CA TYR A 250 2.68 2.79 -5.07
C TYR A 250 2.58 1.92 -6.31
N VAL A 251 3.13 0.71 -6.25
CA VAL A 251 3.15 -0.25 -7.37
C VAL A 251 2.31 -1.46 -7.00
N ASP A 252 1.30 -1.76 -7.83
CA ASP A 252 0.48 -2.96 -7.71
C ASP A 252 1.38 -4.21 -7.61
N ALA A 253 1.25 -4.95 -6.52
CA ALA A 253 2.08 -6.11 -6.24
C ALA A 253 1.69 -7.36 -7.04
N ILE A 254 0.61 -7.30 -7.83
CA ILE A 254 0.15 -8.38 -8.71
C ILE A 254 0.42 -8.02 -10.17
N ASN A 255 0.01 -6.82 -10.62
CA ASN A 255 0.09 -6.43 -12.03
C ASN A 255 1.20 -5.43 -12.38
N LEU A 256 2.01 -4.97 -11.40
CA LEU A 256 3.08 -3.98 -11.58
C LEU A 256 2.67 -2.59 -12.11
N ASN A 257 1.38 -2.25 -12.04
CA ASN A 257 0.90 -0.93 -12.39
C ASN A 257 1.30 0.11 -11.34
N VAL A 258 1.81 1.27 -11.77
CA VAL A 258 2.09 2.41 -10.88
C VAL A 258 0.79 3.18 -10.61
N LEU A 259 0.36 3.22 -9.35
CA LEU A 259 -0.99 3.64 -8.94
C LEU A 259 -1.12 5.15 -8.69
N ASN A 260 -0.03 5.85 -8.41
CA ASN A 260 -0.04 7.27 -8.01
C ASN A 260 0.71 8.19 -8.98
N ARG A 261 0.67 7.88 -10.29
CA ARG A 261 1.24 8.75 -11.33
C ARG A 261 0.60 10.15 -11.27
N LYS A 262 1.42 11.19 -11.33
CA LYS A 262 0.94 12.56 -11.56
C LYS A 262 0.54 12.68 -13.05
N GLY A 263 -0.76 12.51 -13.34
CA GLY A 263 -1.40 12.56 -14.67
C GLY A 263 -1.52 11.16 -15.31
N HIS A 264 -2.68 10.65 -15.71
CA HIS A 264 -3.91 11.25 -16.24
C HIS A 264 -5.10 11.21 -15.26
N ASN A 265 -5.53 12.38 -14.79
CA ASN A 265 -6.98 12.63 -14.73
C ASN A 265 -7.40 12.98 -16.16
N SER A 266 -8.20 12.11 -16.78
CA SER A 266 -9.09 12.47 -17.88
C SER A 266 -10.51 12.42 -17.36
#